data_AF-A0A291QZ84-F1
#
_entry.id   AF-A0A291QZ84-F1
#
_cell.length_a   1.000
_cell.length_b   1.000
_cell.length_c   1.000
_cell.angle_alpha   90.00
_cell.angle_beta   90.00
_cell.angle_gamma   90.00
#
_symmetry.space_group_name_H-M   'P 1'
#
loop_
_entity.id
_entity.type
_entity.pdbx_description
1 polymer ?
#
loop_
_entity_poly.entity_id
_entity_poly.type
_entity_poly.pdbx_seq_one_letter_code
_entity_poly.pdbx_strand_id
1 'polypeptide(L)'
;MKSIYILILTLFTAHASLHAQSKENEIPFQLLPSGHLLVKASVEGIEGNFIFDTGAGITVFVKQFSDKLKALKKEDGGYTGFRATGERLDIDLYQVKDFNLGPIHKDWQEVSSIEANFGGLDGIIALKFLENTAFTIDYEKKVIRLETAGSIREIKKSAQILPVQLEQSRDKSLTLFSYFKVNDTLKLQFSLDSGAGKDVYRINAKYMEALGIDKSDTAHVKTITKKSEVDENFVSHIYLAQVKKLACNNTASIGIENFRAQFLEGLIYDGIIWINWLGSKITFNLDEKELLIQR
;
A
#
# COMPACT_ATOMS: atom_id res chain seq x y z
N MET A 1 38.05 -63.08 22.55
CA MET A 1 36.67 -62.62 22.85
C MET A 1 36.66 -61.10 22.73
N LYS A 2 36.39 -60.55 21.54
CA LYS A 2 35.12 -59.90 21.13
C LYS A 2 34.64 -58.81 22.10
N SER A 3 34.85 -57.55 21.71
CA SER A 3 33.89 -56.46 21.91
C SER A 3 34.10 -55.41 20.83
N ILE A 4 33.25 -55.51 19.80
CA ILE A 4 32.89 -54.45 18.86
C ILE A 4 31.50 -54.01 19.32
N TYR A 5 31.29 -52.73 19.62
CA TYR A 5 30.02 -52.08 19.32
C TYR A 5 30.28 -50.64 18.87
N ILE A 6 29.67 -50.37 17.72
CA ILE A 6 29.84 -49.24 16.82
C ILE A 6 28.95 -48.09 17.30
N LEU A 7 29.54 -46.89 17.29
CA LEU A 7 28.89 -45.60 17.47
C LEU A 7 27.99 -45.32 16.26
N ILE A 8 26.67 -45.30 16.44
CA ILE A 8 25.72 -44.86 15.41
C ILE A 8 25.41 -43.38 15.65
N LEU A 9 26.09 -42.54 14.87
CA LEU A 9 25.78 -41.13 14.67
C LEU A 9 24.70 -41.04 13.57
N THR A 10 23.45 -40.75 13.94
CA THR A 10 22.40 -40.47 12.95
C THR A 10 22.21 -38.97 12.82
N LEU A 11 22.73 -38.42 11.72
CA LEU A 11 22.45 -37.09 11.21
C LEU A 11 20.94 -36.97 10.91
N PHE A 12 20.23 -36.14 11.66
CA PHE A 12 18.96 -35.58 11.23
C PHE A 12 19.22 -34.22 10.57
N THR A 13 19.54 -34.22 9.29
CA THR A 13 19.52 -33.01 8.45
C THR A 13 18.43 -33.16 7.40
N ALA A 14 17.17 -33.07 7.84
CA ALA A 14 16.07 -32.78 6.92
C ALA A 14 15.96 -31.26 6.79
N HIS A 15 16.75 -30.70 5.87
CA HIS A 15 16.49 -29.35 5.37
C HIS A 15 15.20 -29.41 4.56
N ALA A 16 14.09 -29.06 5.22
CA ALA A 16 12.86 -28.76 4.51
C ALA A 16 13.06 -27.44 3.75
N SER A 17 13.64 -27.53 2.56
CA SER A 17 13.52 -26.49 1.55
C SER A 17 12.07 -26.48 1.07
N LEU A 18 11.18 -25.82 1.83
CA LEU A 18 9.93 -25.31 1.28
C LEU A 18 10.30 -24.17 0.32
N HIS A 19 10.73 -24.53 -0.88
CA HIS A 19 10.60 -23.62 -2.00
C HIS A 19 9.12 -23.62 -2.36
N ALA A 20 8.41 -22.61 -1.86
CA ALA A 20 7.17 -22.19 -2.48
C ALA A 20 7.51 -21.84 -3.93
N GLN A 21 7.26 -22.77 -4.84
CA GLN A 21 7.25 -22.48 -6.26
C GLN A 21 6.08 -21.51 -6.45
N SER A 22 6.37 -20.20 -6.45
CA SER A 22 5.41 -19.20 -6.84
C SER A 22 4.86 -19.62 -8.20
N LYS A 23 3.54 -19.70 -8.34
CA LYS A 23 2.95 -19.84 -9.67
C LYS A 23 3.48 -18.70 -10.53
N GLU A 24 3.67 -18.96 -11.82
CA GLU A 24 4.37 -18.09 -12.77
C GLU A 24 3.83 -16.64 -12.82
N ASN A 25 2.64 -16.39 -12.27
CA ASN A 25 1.97 -15.10 -12.21
C ASN A 25 1.68 -14.57 -10.78
N GLU A 26 2.30 -15.11 -9.73
CA GLU A 26 2.03 -14.71 -8.34
C GLU A 26 3.28 -14.10 -7.66
N ILE A 27 3.08 -12.97 -6.99
CA ILE A 27 4.07 -12.30 -6.13
C ILE A 27 3.63 -12.55 -4.68
N PRO A 28 4.35 -13.39 -3.90
CA PRO A 28 4.00 -13.62 -2.51
C PRO A 28 4.27 -12.37 -1.67
N PHE A 29 3.43 -12.14 -0.66
CA PHE A 29 3.64 -11.09 0.32
C PHE A 29 3.45 -11.60 1.76
N GLN A 30 4.08 -10.93 2.71
CA GLN A 30 3.77 -11.07 4.12
C GLN A 30 2.88 -9.89 4.54
N LEU A 31 1.70 -10.19 5.10
CA LEU A 31 0.87 -9.18 5.75
C LEU A 31 1.44 -8.91 7.15
N LEU A 32 2.02 -7.73 7.35
CA LEU A 32 2.55 -7.34 8.66
C LEU A 32 1.41 -7.07 9.66
N PRO A 33 1.65 -7.19 10.98
CA PRO A 33 0.65 -6.80 11.99
C PRO A 33 0.15 -5.37 11.85
N SER A 34 1.01 -4.49 11.31
CA SER A 34 0.70 -3.09 10.99
C SER A 34 -0.18 -2.92 9.74
N GLY A 35 -0.54 -3.99 9.03
CA GLY A 35 -1.41 -3.98 7.83
C GLY A 35 -0.68 -3.79 6.50
N HIS A 36 0.63 -3.52 6.51
CA HIS A 36 1.42 -3.34 5.30
C HIS A 36 1.71 -4.66 4.60
N LEU A 37 1.77 -4.62 3.27
CA LEU A 37 2.05 -5.76 2.40
C LEU A 37 3.54 -5.78 2.10
N LEU A 38 4.30 -6.59 2.83
CA LEU A 38 5.73 -6.75 2.62
C LEU A 38 5.98 -7.69 1.43
N VAL A 39 6.61 -7.17 0.38
CA VAL A 39 7.01 -7.92 -0.82
C VAL A 39 8.53 -7.93 -0.96
N LYS A 40 9.03 -8.96 -1.63
CA LYS A 40 10.43 -9.01 -2.08
C LYS A 40 10.52 -8.56 -3.53
N ALA A 41 11.53 -7.77 -3.82
CA ALA A 41 11.89 -7.37 -5.18
C ALA A 41 13.41 -7.36 -5.32
N SER A 42 13.91 -7.40 -6.56
CA SER A 42 15.34 -7.27 -6.81
C SER A 42 15.63 -6.19 -7.85
N VAL A 43 16.65 -5.38 -7.60
CA VAL A 43 17.14 -4.35 -8.51
C VAL A 43 18.61 -4.62 -8.78
N GLU A 44 19.03 -4.75 -10.04
CA GLU A 44 20.38 -5.18 -10.40
C GLU A 44 20.82 -6.51 -9.73
N GLY A 45 19.86 -7.41 -9.49
CA GLY A 45 20.08 -8.67 -8.78
C GLY A 45 20.21 -8.55 -7.25
N ILE A 46 20.10 -7.36 -6.68
CA ILE A 46 20.11 -7.13 -5.23
C ILE A 46 18.69 -7.23 -4.70
N GLU A 47 18.41 -8.27 -3.90
CA GLU A 47 17.12 -8.45 -3.23
C GLU A 47 16.93 -7.39 -2.12
N GLY A 48 15.70 -6.87 -2.01
CA GLY A 48 15.27 -5.97 -0.95
C GLY A 48 13.83 -6.26 -0.48
N ASN A 49 13.51 -5.73 0.69
CA ASN A 49 12.20 -5.84 1.34
C ASN A 49 11.44 -4.52 1.21
N PHE A 50 10.29 -4.55 0.54
CA PHE A 50 9.52 -3.35 0.22
C PHE A 50 8.08 -3.45 0.70
N ILE A 51 7.48 -2.31 1.03
CA ILE A 51 6.02 -2.24 1.16
C ILE A 51 5.44 -2.04 -0.24
N PHE A 52 4.45 -2.86 -0.60
CA PHE A 52 3.58 -2.55 -1.74
C PHE A 52 2.46 -1.61 -1.29
N ASP A 53 2.51 -0.38 -1.79
CA ASP A 53 1.69 0.74 -1.32
C ASP A 53 0.93 1.38 -2.48
N THR A 54 -0.39 1.19 -2.50
CA THR A 54 -1.23 1.78 -3.55
C THR A 54 -1.48 3.28 -3.41
N GLY A 55 -1.14 3.87 -2.26
CA GLY A 55 -1.29 5.30 -1.95
C GLY A 55 0.02 6.11 -1.99
N ALA A 56 1.19 5.47 -2.14
CA ALA A 56 2.50 6.15 -2.12
C ALA A 56 2.73 7.13 -3.29
N GLY A 57 2.02 6.97 -4.41
CA GLY A 57 2.18 7.77 -5.62
C GLY A 57 3.41 7.38 -6.45
N ILE A 58 4.60 7.40 -5.85
CA ILE A 58 5.89 7.09 -6.51
C ILE A 58 6.65 6.00 -5.74
N THR A 59 7.41 5.17 -6.46
CA THR A 59 8.30 4.18 -5.85
C THR A 59 9.51 4.88 -5.23
N VAL A 60 9.80 4.57 -3.97
CA VAL A 60 10.84 5.22 -3.17
C VAL A 60 11.75 4.17 -2.54
N PHE A 61 13.04 4.31 -2.71
CA PHE A 61 14.05 3.52 -2.02
C PHE A 61 14.62 4.29 -0.84
N VAL A 62 14.94 3.57 0.24
CA VAL A 62 15.78 4.16 1.29
C VAL A 62 17.21 4.25 0.76
N LYS A 63 17.90 5.35 1.08
CA LYS A 63 19.24 5.63 0.56
C LYS A 63 20.22 4.47 0.77
N GLN A 64 20.15 3.78 1.90
CA GLN A 64 20.99 2.61 2.18
C GLN A 64 20.83 1.48 1.16
N PHE A 65 19.64 1.28 0.59
CA PHE A 65 19.43 0.32 -0.48
C PHE A 65 19.98 0.84 -1.81
N SER A 66 19.66 2.10 -2.15
CA SER A 66 20.14 2.77 -3.36
C SER A 66 21.67 2.79 -3.48
N ASP A 67 22.38 2.98 -2.36
CA ASP A 67 23.84 3.03 -2.31
C ASP A 67 24.51 1.68 -2.69
N LYS A 68 23.75 0.59 -2.75
CA LYS A 68 24.23 -0.73 -3.21
C LYS A 68 24.17 -0.88 -4.74
N LEU A 69 23.39 -0.04 -5.42
CA LEU A 69 23.13 -0.13 -6.86
C LEU A 69 24.28 0.50 -7.66
N LYS A 70 24.70 -0.15 -8.74
CA LYS A 70 25.84 0.28 -9.56
C LYS A 70 25.42 1.11 -10.77
N ALA A 71 24.22 0.88 -11.31
CA ALA A 71 23.70 1.61 -12.47
C ALA A 71 22.65 2.67 -12.10
N LEU A 72 22.58 3.05 -10.82
CA LEU A 72 21.73 4.15 -10.36
C LEU A 72 22.17 5.46 -11.03
N LYS A 73 21.27 6.04 -11.83
CA LYS A 73 21.52 7.29 -12.56
C LYS A 73 20.56 8.37 -12.08
N LYS A 74 21.10 9.44 -11.48
CA LYS A 74 20.32 10.61 -11.11
C LYS A 74 19.77 11.31 -12.36
N GLU A 75 18.51 11.72 -12.32
CA GLU A 75 17.91 12.57 -13.34
C GLU A 75 18.20 14.05 -13.09
N ASP A 76 18.13 14.86 -14.15
CA ASP A 76 18.30 16.32 -14.04
C ASP A 76 17.14 16.98 -13.28
N GLY A 77 15.95 16.37 -13.33
CA GLY A 77 14.73 16.86 -12.71
C GLY A 77 14.44 16.22 -11.35
N GLY A 78 13.67 16.95 -10.53
CA GLY A 78 13.07 16.43 -9.30
C GLY A 78 11.54 16.36 -9.39
N TYR A 79 10.94 15.80 -8.34
CA TYR A 79 9.51 15.75 -8.15
C TYR A 79 9.13 16.42 -6.82
N THR A 80 8.15 17.33 -6.87
CA THR A 80 7.53 17.88 -5.66
C THR A 80 6.24 17.11 -5.43
N GLY A 81 6.19 16.36 -4.33
CA GLY A 81 5.02 15.66 -3.85
C GLY A 81 4.54 16.19 -2.50
N PHE A 82 3.43 15.66 -2.04
CA PHE A 82 2.92 15.92 -0.70
C PHE A 82 2.56 14.59 -0.07
N ARG A 83 2.98 14.36 1.18
CA ARG A 83 2.40 13.29 1.97
C ARG A 83 0.93 13.59 2.22
N ALA A 84 0.18 12.55 2.53
CA ALA A 84 -1.21 12.63 2.97
C ALA A 84 -1.47 13.77 3.99
N THR A 85 -0.55 13.97 4.91
CA THR A 85 -0.59 14.97 6.00
C THR A 85 -0.46 16.42 5.54
N GLY A 86 -0.17 16.67 4.26
CA GLY A 86 0.13 18.01 3.73
C GLY A 86 1.61 18.40 3.78
N GLU A 87 2.46 17.53 4.34
CA GLU A 87 3.91 17.73 4.34
C GLU A 87 4.45 17.68 2.90
N ARG A 88 5.05 18.78 2.46
CA ARG A 88 5.70 18.90 1.15
C ARG A 88 7.00 18.10 1.16
N LEU A 89 7.23 17.36 0.08
CA LEU A 89 8.47 16.66 -0.18
C LEU A 89 9.01 17.07 -1.56
N ASP A 90 10.22 17.61 -1.59
CA ASP A 90 10.98 17.79 -2.82
C ASP A 90 12.00 16.66 -2.91
N ILE A 91 11.81 15.76 -3.87
CA ILE A 91 12.58 14.53 -4.01
C ILE A 91 13.34 14.49 -5.33
N ASP A 92 14.55 13.95 -5.27
CA ASP A 92 15.34 13.62 -6.44
C ASP A 92 14.77 12.37 -7.13
N LEU A 93 14.88 12.34 -8.46
CA LEU A 93 14.53 11.20 -9.29
C LEU A 93 15.77 10.50 -9.81
N TYR A 94 15.67 9.19 -9.95
CA TYR A 94 16.72 8.32 -10.43
C TYR A 94 16.16 7.26 -11.37
N GLN A 95 16.97 6.84 -12.33
CA GLN A 95 16.73 5.63 -13.11
C GLN A 95 17.52 4.47 -12.50
N VAL A 96 16.85 3.34 -12.30
CA VAL A 96 17.46 2.07 -11.90
C VAL A 96 17.28 1.03 -12.98
N LYS A 97 18.25 0.11 -13.06
CA LYS A 97 18.28 -0.95 -14.06
C LYS A 97 17.79 -2.28 -13.47
N ASP A 98 17.20 -3.12 -14.31
CA ASP A 98 16.85 -4.52 -14.01
C ASP A 98 16.00 -4.66 -12.73
N PHE A 99 14.88 -3.95 -12.67
CA PHE A 99 13.94 -3.99 -11.54
C PHE A 99 12.92 -5.12 -11.73
N ASN A 100 13.02 -6.14 -10.87
CA ASN A 100 12.16 -7.31 -10.86
C ASN A 100 11.24 -7.32 -9.63
N LEU A 101 9.94 -7.54 -9.85
CA LEU A 101 8.93 -7.81 -8.82
C LEU A 101 8.16 -9.08 -9.21
N GLY A 102 8.57 -10.21 -8.63
CA GLY A 102 8.12 -11.54 -9.08
C GLY A 102 8.34 -11.72 -10.59
N PRO A 103 7.30 -12.02 -11.39
CA PRO A 103 7.44 -12.22 -12.83
C PRO A 103 7.49 -10.91 -13.65
N ILE A 104 7.30 -9.74 -13.03
CA ILE A 104 7.43 -8.46 -13.73
C ILE A 104 8.90 -8.06 -13.77
N HIS A 105 9.41 -7.85 -14.98
CA HIS A 105 10.73 -7.29 -15.23
C HIS A 105 10.62 -5.93 -15.91
N LYS A 106 11.37 -4.94 -15.42
CA LYS A 106 11.57 -3.65 -16.07
C LYS A 106 13.05 -3.40 -16.28
N ASP A 107 13.45 -3.21 -17.54
CA ASP A 107 14.84 -2.90 -17.90
C ASP A 107 15.31 -1.61 -17.23
N TRP A 108 14.44 -0.59 -17.25
CA TRP A 108 14.64 0.70 -16.60
C TRP A 108 13.37 1.11 -15.89
N GLN A 109 13.53 1.67 -14.69
CA GLN A 109 12.42 2.20 -13.90
C GLN A 109 12.88 3.47 -13.18
N GLU A 110 12.03 4.48 -13.23
CA GLU A 110 12.20 5.68 -12.41
C GLU A 110 11.79 5.40 -10.96
N VAL A 111 12.62 5.85 -10.03
CA VAL A 111 12.40 5.76 -8.59
C VAL A 111 12.89 7.05 -7.92
N SER A 112 12.52 7.24 -6.67
CA SER A 112 13.21 8.19 -5.79
C SER A 112 14.08 7.48 -4.77
N SER A 113 15.05 8.20 -4.20
CA SER A 113 15.89 7.73 -3.11
C SER A 113 15.91 8.78 -2.00
N ILE A 114 15.53 8.40 -0.78
CA ILE A 114 15.43 9.33 0.36
C ILE A 114 16.20 8.83 1.58
N GLU A 115 16.64 9.77 2.42
CA GLU A 115 17.11 9.46 3.77
C GLU A 115 15.90 9.30 4.69
N ALA A 116 15.53 8.06 4.97
CA ALA A 116 14.42 7.72 5.87
C ALA A 116 14.73 6.44 6.64
N ASN A 117 14.16 6.32 7.84
CA ASN A 117 14.22 5.10 8.63
C ASN A 117 12.87 4.38 8.57
N PHE A 118 12.77 3.38 7.70
CA PHE A 118 11.58 2.52 7.58
C PHE A 118 11.68 1.22 8.38
N GLY A 119 12.47 1.21 9.47
CA GLY A 119 12.54 0.05 10.37
C GLY A 119 13.15 -1.20 9.72
N GLY A 120 14.14 -1.02 8.85
CA GLY A 120 14.83 -2.11 8.14
C GLY A 120 14.24 -2.49 6.78
N LEU A 121 13.21 -1.75 6.32
CA LEU A 121 12.70 -1.87 4.95
C LEU A 121 13.60 -1.11 3.97
N ASP A 122 13.73 -1.65 2.76
CA ASP A 122 14.54 -1.09 1.68
C ASP A 122 13.77 -0.04 0.85
N GLY A 123 12.45 0.08 1.04
CA GLY A 123 11.64 1.11 0.42
C GLY A 123 10.16 0.78 0.28
N ILE A 124 9.52 1.49 -0.65
CA ILE A 124 8.10 1.40 -1.00
C ILE A 124 7.99 1.25 -2.51
N ILE A 125 7.21 0.26 -2.98
CA ILE A 125 6.83 0.09 -4.38
C ILE A 125 5.41 0.63 -4.54
N ALA A 126 5.26 1.67 -5.35
CA ALA A 126 3.96 2.31 -5.57
C ALA A 126 3.10 1.57 -6.59
N LEU A 127 1.78 1.83 -6.57
CA LEU A 127 0.82 1.35 -7.57
C LEU A 127 1.30 1.56 -9.01
N LYS A 128 1.97 2.70 -9.26
CA LYS A 128 2.48 3.07 -10.58
C LYS A 128 3.38 1.98 -11.21
N PHE A 129 4.08 1.18 -10.40
CA PHE A 129 4.90 0.09 -10.91
C PHE A 129 4.08 -0.92 -11.74
N LEU A 130 2.81 -1.12 -11.39
CA LEU A 130 1.86 -2.04 -12.04
C LEU A 130 0.75 -1.32 -12.83
N GLU A 131 0.92 -0.05 -13.22
CA GLU A 131 -0.17 0.76 -13.79
C GLU A 131 -0.85 0.17 -15.04
N ASN A 132 -0.09 -0.58 -15.85
CA ASN A 132 -0.57 -1.20 -17.10
C ASN A 132 -0.79 -2.73 -16.96
N THR A 133 -0.84 -3.25 -15.74
CA THR A 133 -1.00 -4.68 -15.48
C THR A 133 -2.16 -4.88 -14.52
N ALA A 134 -3.21 -5.55 -14.96
CA ALA A 134 -4.28 -5.93 -14.04
C ALA A 134 -3.76 -6.94 -13.01
N PHE A 135 -4.09 -6.74 -11.73
CA PHE A 135 -3.64 -7.63 -10.65
C PHE A 135 -4.66 -7.77 -9.54
N THR A 136 -4.65 -8.88 -8.82
CA THR A 136 -5.47 -9.14 -7.64
C THR A 136 -4.61 -9.21 -6.40
N ILE A 137 -4.92 -8.39 -5.40
CA ILE A 137 -4.44 -8.61 -4.03
C ILE A 137 -5.36 -9.66 -3.39
N ASP A 138 -4.82 -10.86 -3.16
CA ASP A 138 -5.52 -11.99 -2.54
C ASP A 138 -5.04 -12.10 -1.07
N TYR A 139 -5.82 -11.55 -0.14
CA TYR A 139 -5.44 -11.48 1.27
C TYR A 139 -5.46 -12.84 1.97
N GLU A 140 -6.28 -13.78 1.47
CA GLU A 140 -6.37 -15.14 2.02
C GLU A 140 -5.11 -15.94 1.69
N LYS A 141 -4.69 -15.89 0.41
CA LYS A 141 -3.48 -16.58 -0.06
C LYS A 141 -2.20 -15.80 0.15
N LYS A 142 -2.31 -14.51 0.48
CA LYS A 142 -1.19 -13.57 0.66
C LYS A 142 -0.31 -13.48 -0.59
N VAL A 143 -0.97 -13.30 -1.74
CA VAL A 143 -0.31 -13.10 -3.03
C VAL A 143 -0.90 -11.91 -3.78
N ILE A 144 -0.05 -11.20 -4.53
CA ILE A 144 -0.48 -10.33 -5.62
C ILE A 144 -0.42 -11.17 -6.89
N ARG A 145 -1.58 -11.47 -7.49
CA ARG A 145 -1.69 -12.28 -8.70
C ARG A 145 -1.84 -11.39 -9.91
N LEU A 146 -1.02 -11.59 -10.94
CA LEU A 146 -1.21 -10.92 -12.22
C LEU A 146 -2.37 -11.57 -12.98
N GLU A 147 -3.27 -10.73 -13.45
CA GLU A 147 -4.51 -11.14 -14.11
C GLU A 147 -4.40 -11.02 -15.63
N THR A 148 -5.09 -11.90 -16.33
CA THR A 148 -5.24 -11.87 -17.78
C THR A 148 -6.62 -11.34 -18.14
N ALA A 149 -6.83 -10.93 -19.39
CA ALA A 149 -8.18 -10.58 -19.86
C ALA A 149 -9.20 -11.73 -19.64
N GLY A 150 -8.75 -12.99 -19.69
CA GLY A 150 -9.58 -14.16 -19.40
C GLY A 150 -10.00 -14.25 -17.95
N SER A 151 -9.05 -14.10 -17.01
CA SER A 151 -9.36 -14.16 -15.58
C SER A 151 -10.16 -12.94 -15.10
N ILE A 152 -9.91 -11.74 -15.66
CA ILE A 152 -10.75 -10.56 -15.40
C ILE A 152 -12.20 -10.81 -15.81
N ARG A 153 -12.45 -11.38 -17.00
CA ARG A 153 -13.82 -11.74 -17.42
C ARG A 153 -14.48 -12.74 -16.47
N GLU A 154 -13.73 -13.68 -15.90
CA GLU A 154 -14.26 -14.63 -14.93
C GLU A 154 -14.60 -13.95 -13.59
N ILE A 155 -13.68 -13.12 -13.08
CA ILE A 155 -13.87 -12.38 -11.83
C ILE A 155 -15.12 -11.48 -11.92
N LYS A 156 -15.31 -10.77 -13.04
CA LYS A 156 -16.47 -9.90 -13.29
C LYS A 156 -17.84 -10.59 -13.18
N LYS A 157 -17.91 -11.92 -13.32
CA LYS A 157 -19.19 -12.65 -13.20
C LYS A 157 -19.73 -12.67 -11.77
N SER A 158 -18.86 -12.50 -10.77
CA SER A 158 -19.23 -12.62 -9.35
C SER A 158 -18.80 -11.44 -8.49
N ALA A 159 -17.80 -10.68 -8.93
CA ALA A 159 -17.28 -9.55 -8.18
C ALA A 159 -18.24 -8.35 -8.22
N GLN A 160 -18.21 -7.57 -7.15
CA GLN A 160 -18.84 -6.26 -7.12
C GLN A 160 -17.90 -5.22 -7.73
N ILE A 161 -18.43 -4.34 -8.57
CA ILE A 161 -17.62 -3.30 -9.23
C ILE A 161 -17.59 -2.04 -8.36
N LEU A 162 -16.39 -1.57 -8.06
CA LEU A 162 -16.15 -0.27 -7.43
C LEU A 162 -15.46 0.65 -8.43
N PRO A 163 -16.17 1.64 -9.00
CA PRO A 163 -15.57 2.62 -9.89
C PRO A 163 -14.51 3.44 -9.16
N VAL A 164 -13.39 3.70 -9.84
CA VAL A 164 -12.27 4.48 -9.31
C VAL A 164 -11.92 5.66 -10.20
N GLN A 165 -11.19 6.61 -9.63
CA GLN A 165 -10.58 7.72 -10.34
C GLN A 165 -9.07 7.59 -10.20
N LEU A 166 -8.36 7.85 -11.29
CA LEU A 166 -6.90 7.86 -11.32
C LEU A 166 -6.43 9.30 -11.33
N GLU A 167 -5.54 9.64 -10.40
CA GLU A 167 -4.81 10.90 -10.41
C GLU A 167 -3.37 10.62 -10.81
N GLN A 168 -2.99 11.09 -12.00
CA GLN A 168 -1.64 11.01 -12.52
C GLN A 168 -0.99 12.39 -12.46
N SER A 169 0.22 12.46 -11.91
CA SER A 169 0.98 13.70 -11.85
C SER A 169 2.25 13.59 -12.68
N ARG A 170 2.31 14.36 -13.77
CA ARG A 170 3.49 14.54 -14.64
C ARG A 170 4.13 13.23 -15.14
N ASP A 171 3.34 12.17 -15.22
CA ASP A 171 3.76 10.80 -15.54
C ASP A 171 4.72 10.18 -14.52
N LYS A 172 4.82 10.75 -13.31
CA LYS A 172 5.74 10.33 -12.22
C LYS A 172 5.02 9.64 -11.06
N SER A 173 3.79 10.04 -10.77
CA SER A 173 2.99 9.44 -9.69
C SER A 173 1.61 9.00 -10.14
N LEU A 174 1.06 8.01 -9.42
CA LEU A 174 -0.30 7.52 -9.61
C LEU A 174 -0.97 7.30 -8.26
N THR A 175 -2.11 7.95 -8.04
CA THR A 175 -2.96 7.77 -6.86
C THR A 175 -4.35 7.30 -7.28
N LEU A 176 -4.94 6.38 -6.50
CA LEU A 176 -6.22 5.76 -6.77
C LEU A 176 -7.30 6.27 -5.79
N PHE A 177 -8.44 6.70 -6.32
CA PHE A 177 -9.54 7.23 -5.52
C PHE A 177 -10.87 6.53 -5.79
N SER A 178 -11.77 6.54 -4.80
CA SER A 178 -13.20 6.27 -5.03
C SER A 178 -14.08 7.12 -4.11
N TYR A 179 -15.36 7.24 -4.46
CA TYR A 179 -16.35 7.95 -3.65
C TYR A 179 -17.01 7.04 -2.63
N PHE A 180 -17.09 7.51 -1.39
CA PHE A 180 -17.76 6.85 -0.28
C PHE A 180 -18.79 7.77 0.34
N LYS A 181 -19.84 7.16 0.91
CA LYS A 181 -20.79 7.84 1.79
C LYS A 181 -20.32 7.70 3.23
N VAL A 182 -20.23 8.82 3.94
CA VAL A 182 -19.91 8.88 5.38
C VAL A 182 -21.17 9.29 6.13
N ASN A 183 -21.58 8.47 7.11
CA ASN A 183 -22.82 8.63 7.88
C ASN A 183 -24.09 8.84 7.03
N ASP A 184 -24.09 8.33 5.79
CA ASP A 184 -25.14 8.55 4.78
C ASP A 184 -25.42 10.03 4.42
N THR A 185 -24.63 10.99 4.95
CA THR A 185 -24.81 12.43 4.76
C THR A 185 -23.79 13.05 3.80
N LEU A 186 -22.52 12.65 3.92
CA LEU A 186 -21.45 13.19 3.09
C LEU A 186 -21.05 12.20 2.01
N LYS A 187 -20.86 12.69 0.78
CA LYS A 187 -20.19 11.94 -0.30
C LYS A 187 -18.78 12.51 -0.44
N LEU A 188 -17.78 11.74 -0.04
CA LEU A 188 -16.38 12.16 0.01
C LEU A 188 -15.49 11.26 -0.86
N GLN A 189 -14.41 11.81 -1.41
CA GLN A 189 -13.46 11.07 -2.21
C GLN A 189 -12.28 10.58 -1.37
N PHE A 190 -12.10 9.27 -1.27
CA PHE A 190 -11.03 8.67 -0.48
C PHE A 190 -9.94 8.09 -1.38
N SER A 191 -8.68 8.31 -0.99
CA SER A 191 -7.56 7.55 -1.53
C SER A 191 -7.59 6.11 -1.01
N LEU A 192 -7.37 5.16 -1.91
CA LEU A 192 -7.36 3.72 -1.66
C LEU A 192 -5.93 3.24 -1.47
N ASP A 193 -5.54 3.04 -0.21
CA ASP A 193 -4.14 2.97 0.19
C ASP A 193 -3.83 1.66 0.95
N SER A 194 -3.18 0.69 0.30
CA SER A 194 -2.71 -0.55 0.94
C SER A 194 -1.58 -0.31 1.96
N GLY A 195 -0.86 0.81 1.87
CA GLY A 195 0.21 1.23 2.76
C GLY A 195 -0.24 2.11 3.92
N ALA A 196 -1.51 2.52 4.00
CA ALA A 196 -2.03 3.34 5.10
C ALA A 196 -1.87 2.67 6.47
N GLY A 197 -1.92 1.33 6.49
CA GLY A 197 -1.83 0.50 7.69
C GLY A 197 -3.18 0.01 8.19
N LYS A 198 -3.14 -1.00 9.08
CA LYS A 198 -4.30 -1.74 9.55
C LYS A 198 -5.34 -0.81 10.19
N ASP A 199 -6.59 -0.98 9.76
CA ASP A 199 -7.76 -0.26 10.27
C ASP A 199 -7.61 1.27 10.25
N VAL A 200 -6.85 1.80 9.28
CA VAL A 200 -6.71 3.23 9.09
C VAL A 200 -7.88 3.78 8.28
N TYR A 201 -8.61 4.69 8.92
CA TYR A 201 -9.65 5.52 8.32
C TYR A 201 -9.34 6.97 8.65
N ARG A 202 -8.69 7.67 7.73
CA ARG A 202 -8.39 9.10 7.86
C ARG A 202 -9.40 9.92 7.10
N ILE A 203 -9.91 10.97 7.73
CA ILE A 203 -10.83 11.92 7.14
C ILE A 203 -10.25 13.31 7.37
N ASN A 204 -10.46 14.23 6.44
CA ASN A 204 -10.05 15.61 6.64
C ASN A 204 -10.82 16.23 7.81
N ALA A 205 -10.13 16.86 8.76
CA ALA A 205 -10.74 17.46 9.95
C ALA A 205 -11.78 18.54 9.62
N LYS A 206 -11.74 19.15 8.41
CA LYS A 206 -12.77 20.09 7.96
C LYS A 206 -14.18 19.51 7.91
N TYR A 207 -14.32 18.17 7.88
CA TYR A 207 -15.61 17.48 7.85
C TYR A 207 -16.18 17.15 9.24
N MET A 208 -15.46 17.45 10.33
CA MET A 208 -15.92 17.11 11.69
C MET A 208 -17.28 17.76 12.02
N GLU A 209 -17.42 19.06 11.76
CA GLU A 209 -18.67 19.79 12.03
C GLU A 209 -19.86 19.21 11.23
N ALA A 210 -19.66 18.95 9.94
CA ALA A 210 -20.68 18.36 9.08
C ALA A 210 -21.07 16.91 9.48
N LEU A 211 -20.23 16.24 10.26
CA LEU A 211 -20.50 14.92 10.84
C LEU A 211 -21.04 15.00 12.27
N GLY A 212 -21.24 16.21 12.82
CA GLY A 212 -21.71 16.44 14.18
C GLY A 212 -20.66 16.10 15.25
N ILE A 213 -19.38 16.20 14.90
CA ILE A 213 -18.26 15.91 15.80
C ILE A 213 -17.64 17.23 16.26
N ASP A 214 -17.81 17.55 17.54
CA ASP A 214 -17.18 18.71 18.15
C ASP A 214 -15.76 18.36 18.61
N LYS A 215 -14.75 19.02 18.03
CA LYS A 215 -13.35 18.81 18.38
C LYS A 215 -12.99 19.21 19.82
N SER A 216 -13.84 20.00 20.48
CA SER A 216 -13.67 20.41 21.88
C SER A 216 -14.30 19.43 22.87
N ASP A 217 -15.10 18.46 22.40
CA ASP A 217 -15.70 17.42 23.23
C ASP A 217 -14.67 16.35 23.63
N THR A 218 -13.93 16.66 24.68
CA THR A 218 -12.90 15.76 25.23
C THR A 218 -13.44 14.43 25.78
N ALA A 219 -14.76 14.28 25.97
CA ALA A 219 -15.35 13.01 26.40
C ALA A 219 -15.43 11.99 25.25
N HIS A 220 -15.63 12.46 24.02
CA HIS A 220 -15.81 11.60 22.83
C HIS A 220 -14.69 11.72 21.80
N VAL A 221 -13.91 12.80 21.85
CA VAL A 221 -12.82 13.10 20.92
C VAL A 221 -11.47 13.09 21.65
N LYS A 222 -10.56 12.24 21.17
CA LYS A 222 -9.17 12.19 21.67
C LYS A 222 -8.22 12.89 20.70
N THR A 223 -7.49 13.88 21.19
CA THR A 223 -6.46 14.59 20.41
C THR A 223 -5.11 13.88 20.51
N ILE A 224 -4.41 13.76 19.38
CA ILE A 224 -3.05 13.22 19.25
C ILE A 224 -2.23 14.17 18.38
N THR A 225 -0.98 14.39 18.75
CA THR A 225 0.02 15.06 17.91
C THR A 225 1.09 14.06 17.49
N LYS A 226 1.49 14.08 16.23
CA LYS A 226 2.55 13.19 15.70
C LYS A 226 3.57 14.00 14.91
N LYS A 227 4.85 13.87 15.25
CA LYS A 227 5.96 14.42 14.44
C LYS A 227 6.17 13.58 13.18
N SER A 228 6.57 14.22 12.09
CA SER A 228 6.94 13.50 10.86
C SER A 228 8.22 12.69 11.04
N GLU A 229 8.31 11.59 10.29
CA GLU A 229 9.49 10.74 10.15
C GLU A 229 10.52 11.30 9.15
N VAL A 230 10.20 12.41 8.46
CA VAL A 230 11.04 13.04 7.43
C VAL A 230 11.47 14.45 7.85
N ASP A 231 10.54 15.33 8.26
CA ASP A 231 10.84 16.64 8.86
C ASP A 231 10.36 16.71 10.31
N GLU A 232 11.29 16.64 11.27
CA GLU A 232 10.96 16.66 12.71
C GLU A 232 10.22 17.93 13.18
N ASN A 233 10.24 19.01 12.38
CA ASN A 233 9.50 20.25 12.66
C ASN A 233 8.04 20.18 12.20
N PHE A 234 7.69 19.25 11.32
CA PHE A 234 6.33 19.05 10.87
C PHE A 234 5.54 18.22 11.88
N VAL A 235 4.45 18.79 12.42
CA VAL A 235 3.58 18.14 13.41
C VAL A 235 2.16 18.01 12.85
N SER A 236 1.67 16.77 12.81
CA SER A 236 0.27 16.48 12.47
C SER A 236 -0.62 16.51 13.70
N HIS A 237 -1.76 17.20 13.59
CA HIS A 237 -2.83 17.22 14.59
C HIS A 237 -3.94 16.27 14.17
N ILE A 238 -4.28 15.33 15.07
CA ILE A 238 -5.18 14.21 14.80
C ILE A 238 -6.25 14.16 15.88
N TYR A 239 -7.52 14.12 15.47
CA TYR A 239 -8.66 13.91 16.36
C TYR A 239 -9.24 12.51 16.13
N LEU A 240 -9.30 11.69 17.17
CA LEU A 240 -9.91 10.38 17.13
C LEU A 240 -11.37 10.46 17.59
N ALA A 241 -12.30 10.14 16.71
CA ALA A 241 -13.73 10.14 17.02
C ALA A 241 -14.44 8.95 16.35
N GLN A 242 -15.63 8.61 16.84
CA GLN A 242 -16.45 7.55 16.27
C GLN A 242 -17.20 8.05 15.03
N VAL A 243 -17.25 7.22 13.99
CA VAL A 243 -18.05 7.44 12.79
C VAL A 243 -18.98 6.25 12.63
N LYS A 244 -20.27 6.53 12.39
CA LYS A 244 -21.31 5.50 12.39
C LYS A 244 -21.19 4.59 11.19
N LYS A 245 -20.86 5.13 10.02
CA LYS A 245 -20.87 4.36 8.78
C LYS A 245 -19.98 4.94 7.70
N LEU A 246 -19.31 4.06 6.97
CA LEU A 246 -18.62 4.33 5.72
C LEU A 246 -19.03 3.25 4.72
N ALA A 247 -19.53 3.64 3.54
CA ALA A 247 -19.95 2.69 2.51
C ALA A 247 -19.59 3.17 1.12
N CYS A 248 -19.27 2.23 0.21
CA CYS A 248 -19.05 2.56 -1.20
C CYS A 248 -20.29 3.24 -1.79
N ASN A 249 -20.10 4.36 -2.50
CA ASN A 249 -21.21 5.18 -2.97
C ASN A 249 -22.19 4.43 -3.88
N ASN A 250 -21.68 3.52 -4.71
CA ASN A 250 -22.46 2.80 -5.72
C ASN A 250 -22.86 1.37 -5.29
N THR A 251 -22.28 0.88 -4.20
CA THR A 251 -22.42 -0.52 -3.76
C THR A 251 -22.51 -0.57 -2.24
N ALA A 252 -23.68 -0.22 -1.70
CA ALA A 252 -23.87 -0.04 -0.26
C ALA A 252 -23.61 -1.31 0.58
N SER A 253 -23.59 -2.50 -0.04
CA SER A 253 -23.20 -3.76 0.61
C SER A 253 -21.72 -3.82 0.99
N ILE A 254 -20.88 -2.94 0.42
CA ILE A 254 -19.48 -2.77 0.82
C ILE A 254 -19.41 -1.56 1.75
N GLY A 255 -19.31 -1.85 3.04
CA GLY A 255 -19.26 -0.83 4.07
C GLY A 255 -18.79 -1.37 5.40
N ILE A 256 -18.49 -0.46 6.30
CA ILE A 256 -18.16 -0.69 7.70
C ILE A 256 -18.98 0.27 8.57
N GLU A 257 -19.33 -0.21 9.76
CA GLU A 257 -20.09 0.56 10.74
C GLU A 257 -19.30 0.70 12.05
N ASN A 258 -19.61 1.75 12.80
CA ASN A 258 -19.11 2.00 14.15
C ASN A 258 -17.57 1.87 14.26
N PHE A 259 -16.86 2.63 13.43
CA PHE A 259 -15.41 2.61 13.38
C PHE A 259 -14.83 3.91 13.93
N ARG A 260 -13.60 3.81 14.46
CA ARG A 260 -12.86 4.99 14.93
C ARG A 260 -12.10 5.62 13.77
N ALA A 261 -12.46 6.84 13.42
CA ALA A 261 -11.77 7.62 12.40
C ALA A 261 -10.69 8.52 13.01
N GLN A 262 -9.67 8.82 12.20
CA GLN A 262 -8.63 9.80 12.45
C GLN A 262 -8.93 11.06 11.62
N PHE A 263 -9.38 12.13 12.25
CA PHE A 263 -9.59 13.41 11.60
C PHE A 263 -8.27 14.19 11.61
N LEU A 264 -7.64 14.35 10.44
CA LEU A 264 -6.36 15.03 10.29
C LEU A 264 -6.57 16.47 9.83
N GLU A 265 -5.95 17.41 10.56
CA GLU A 265 -5.72 18.75 10.03
C GLU A 265 -4.67 18.70 8.91
N GLY A 266 -4.89 19.49 7.85
CA GLY A 266 -3.96 19.54 6.71
C GLY A 266 -4.00 18.32 5.78
N LEU A 267 -4.91 17.35 5.98
CA LEU A 267 -5.08 16.23 5.06
C LEU A 267 -5.37 16.75 3.64
N ILE A 268 -4.56 16.36 2.66
CA ILE A 268 -4.68 16.91 1.28
C ILE A 268 -5.85 16.32 0.48
N TYR A 269 -6.41 15.21 0.94
CA TYR A 269 -7.59 14.55 0.36
C TYR A 269 -8.80 14.70 1.28
N ASP A 270 -9.99 14.29 0.83
CA ASP A 270 -11.14 14.21 1.74
C ASP A 270 -10.97 13.09 2.77
N GLY A 271 -10.31 12.00 2.36
CA GLY A 271 -9.94 10.92 3.25
C GLY A 271 -8.94 9.94 2.63
N ILE A 272 -8.42 9.06 3.47
CA ILE A 272 -7.54 7.94 3.10
C ILE A 272 -7.98 6.73 3.89
N ILE A 273 -8.08 5.59 3.22
CA ILE A 273 -8.47 4.34 3.86
C ILE A 273 -7.53 3.22 3.48
N TRP A 274 -7.28 2.35 4.46
CA TRP A 274 -6.75 1.03 4.17
C TRP A 274 -7.80 0.20 3.43
N ILE A 275 -7.38 -0.58 2.44
CA ILE A 275 -8.31 -1.16 1.46
C ILE A 275 -8.81 -2.57 1.82
N ASN A 276 -8.21 -3.25 2.80
CA ASN A 276 -8.47 -4.68 3.02
C ASN A 276 -9.92 -5.02 3.41
N TRP A 277 -10.67 -4.05 3.94
CA TRP A 277 -12.04 -4.25 4.41
C TRP A 277 -13.03 -4.25 3.25
N LEU A 278 -12.61 -3.79 2.06
CA LEU A 278 -13.42 -3.85 0.84
C LEU A 278 -13.74 -5.30 0.48
N GLY A 279 -12.76 -6.20 0.53
CA GLY A 279 -12.95 -7.63 0.22
C GLY A 279 -11.72 -8.50 0.49
N SER A 280 -11.94 -9.81 0.54
CA SER A 280 -10.88 -10.82 0.69
C SER A 280 -9.98 -10.91 -0.55
N LYS A 281 -10.52 -10.55 -1.73
CA LYS A 281 -9.77 -10.34 -2.96
C LYS A 281 -10.17 -9.02 -3.62
N ILE A 282 -9.17 -8.23 -4.00
CA ILE A 282 -9.35 -6.93 -4.64
C ILE A 282 -8.56 -6.93 -5.94
N THR A 283 -9.26 -6.92 -7.07
CA THR A 283 -8.64 -6.85 -8.39
C THR A 283 -8.60 -5.41 -8.89
N PHE A 284 -7.40 -4.94 -9.21
CA PHE A 284 -7.12 -3.65 -9.80
C PHE A 284 -7.17 -3.79 -11.33
N ASN A 285 -8.23 -3.27 -11.95
CA ASN A 285 -8.39 -3.23 -13.39
C ASN A 285 -8.39 -1.76 -13.85
N LEU A 286 -7.20 -1.15 -13.80
CA LEU A 286 -7.05 0.30 -13.92
C LEU A 286 -7.36 0.85 -15.32
N ASP A 287 -7.15 0.05 -16.37
CA ASP A 287 -7.51 0.40 -17.75
C ASP A 287 -9.01 0.71 -17.88
N GLU A 288 -9.85 -0.05 -17.17
CA GLU A 288 -11.30 0.13 -17.09
C GLU A 288 -11.74 1.03 -15.91
N LYS A 289 -10.78 1.60 -15.17
CA LYS A 289 -10.99 2.46 -13.99
C LYS A 289 -11.96 1.84 -12.99
N GLU A 290 -11.72 0.58 -12.64
CA GLU A 290 -12.52 -0.15 -11.66
C GLU A 290 -11.66 -1.04 -10.74
N LEU A 291 -12.19 -1.27 -9.54
CA LEU A 291 -11.80 -2.41 -8.72
C LEU A 291 -12.91 -3.46 -8.75
N LEU A 292 -12.52 -4.74 -8.86
CA LEU A 292 -13.42 -5.87 -8.72
C LEU A 292 -13.25 -6.47 -7.33
N ILE A 293 -14.32 -6.42 -6.54
CA ILE A 293 -14.31 -6.77 -5.12
C ILE A 293 -14.99 -8.12 -4.91
N GLN A 294 -14.26 -9.07 -4.33
CA GLN A 294 -14.80 -10.35 -3.88
C GLN A 294 -14.67 -10.43 -2.36
N ARG A 295 -15.75 -10.81 -1.69
CA ARG A 295 -15.83 -10.90 -0.21
C ARG A 295 -15.83 -12.36 0.22
#